data_AF-A0A497A1B1-F1
#
_entry.id   AF-A0A497A1B1-F1
#
_cell.length_a   1.000
_cell.length_b   1.000
_cell.length_c   1.000
_cell.angle_alpha   90.00
_cell.angle_beta   90.00
_cell.angle_gamma   90.00
#
_symmetry.space_group_name_H-M   'P 1'
#
loop_
_entity.id
_entity.type
_entity.pdbx_description
1 polymer ?
#
loop_
_entity_poly.entity_id
_entity_poly.type
_entity_poly.pdbx_seq_one_letter_code
_entity_poly.pdbx_strand_id
1 'polypeptide(L)'
;MVRKCVFLAVLGLLMLLVAGCSSQANELSYGNILYETGVSAGESIPGTELKYVGLADGRAQVLIKGQQAAKQKGDSLSWKGSVRDDVDLELALRVLWYTEDTLRVAGTAKVTVRNPNPVKAEIPEDAPLHFANAPVVYTVKRGDYIPGTTLEYLERSEEEAKLGGVDGYPYFKTGDSVVWEGQIHDGVYLQLNVRVGVITEGTLTLAGTANLWILPQ
;
A
#
# COMPACT_ATOMS: atom_id res chain seq x y z
N MET A 1 3.11 -12.89 78.25
CA MET A 1 2.95 -13.85 77.14
C MET A 1 3.48 -13.22 75.86
N VAL A 2 4.58 -13.77 75.33
CA VAL A 2 5.03 -13.88 73.91
C VAL A 2 4.21 -13.06 72.89
N ARG A 3 4.75 -12.17 72.03
CA ARG A 3 5.65 -12.49 70.90
C ARG A 3 6.21 -11.21 70.22
N LYS A 4 7.42 -11.36 69.67
CA LYS A 4 8.33 -10.40 69.01
C LYS A 4 8.02 -10.13 67.52
N CYS A 5 8.48 -8.96 67.04
CA CYS A 5 9.03 -8.60 65.71
C CYS A 5 8.10 -8.78 64.47
N VAL A 6 8.21 -8.05 63.35
CA VAL A 6 9.36 -7.60 62.55
C VAL A 6 8.90 -6.44 61.63
N PHE A 7 9.70 -5.37 61.54
CA PHE A 7 9.70 -4.40 60.44
C PHE A 7 10.25 -5.07 59.17
N LEU A 8 9.55 -5.02 58.03
CA LEU A 8 10.21 -5.20 56.73
C LEU A 8 9.42 -4.53 55.60
N ALA A 9 10.06 -3.51 55.05
CA ALA A 9 9.72 -2.83 53.82
C ALA A 9 9.88 -3.79 52.62
N VAL A 10 8.89 -3.83 51.74
CA VAL A 10 9.09 -4.28 50.36
C VAL A 10 8.37 -3.32 49.43
N LEU A 11 9.19 -2.40 48.91
CA LEU A 11 9.00 -1.58 47.73
C LEU A 11 8.84 -2.52 46.52
N GLY A 12 7.62 -2.94 46.23
CA GLY A 12 7.26 -3.81 45.10
C GLY A 12 6.74 -2.99 43.94
N LEU A 13 7.67 -2.55 43.11
CA LEU A 13 7.54 -1.90 41.81
C LEU A 13 6.39 -2.48 40.95
N LEU A 14 5.20 -1.87 41.02
CA LEU A 14 4.13 -2.12 40.06
C LEU A 14 4.40 -1.24 38.83
N MET A 15 5.31 -1.70 37.97
CA MET A 15 5.37 -1.22 36.60
C MET A 15 4.04 -1.55 35.95
N LEU A 16 3.15 -0.57 35.89
CA LEU A 16 2.04 -0.56 34.95
C LEU A 16 2.66 -0.61 33.56
N LEU A 17 2.62 -1.80 32.96
CA LEU A 17 2.81 -2.04 31.54
C LEU A 17 1.87 -1.10 30.80
N VAL A 18 2.38 0.05 30.37
CA VAL A 18 1.78 0.79 29.27
C VAL A 18 2.03 -0.07 28.05
N ALA A 19 1.14 -1.03 27.80
CA ALA A 19 1.00 -1.62 26.48
C ALA A 19 0.57 -0.47 25.57
N GLY A 20 1.56 0.24 25.02
CA GLY A 20 1.36 1.14 23.91
C GLY A 20 0.82 0.30 22.78
N CYS A 21 -0.50 0.30 22.60
CA CYS A 21 -1.12 -0.27 21.43
C CYS A 21 -0.74 0.66 20.28
N SER A 22 0.40 0.40 19.63
CA SER A 22 0.79 1.05 18.40
C SER A 22 -0.25 0.65 17.34
N SER A 23 -1.23 1.51 17.09
CA SER A 23 -2.30 1.18 16.15
C SER A 23 -1.77 1.32 14.73
N GLN A 24 -1.36 0.21 14.14
CA GLN A 24 -1.25 0.14 12.69
C GLN A 24 -2.63 0.36 12.08
N ALA A 25 -2.70 1.04 10.93
CA ALA A 25 -3.98 1.25 10.26
C ALA A 25 -4.58 -0.12 9.86
N ASN A 26 -5.86 -0.33 10.15
CA ASN A 26 -6.57 -1.55 9.73
C ASN A 26 -6.75 -1.64 8.20
N GLU A 27 -6.45 -0.56 7.47
CA GLU A 27 -6.57 -0.47 6.03
C GLU A 27 -5.50 0.48 5.47
N LEU A 28 -4.88 0.10 4.34
CA LEU A 28 -4.02 0.97 3.54
C LEU A 28 -4.64 1.16 2.17
N SER A 29 -4.88 2.41 1.79
CA SER A 29 -5.48 2.77 0.50
C SER A 29 -4.50 3.58 -0.33
N TYR A 30 -4.19 3.07 -1.52
CA TYR A 30 -3.31 3.67 -2.51
C TYR A 30 -4.17 4.08 -3.71
N GLY A 31 -4.46 5.38 -3.84
CA GLY A 31 -5.35 5.90 -4.88
C GLY A 31 -4.63 6.78 -5.91
N ASN A 32 -5.34 7.14 -6.97
CA ASN A 32 -4.83 7.99 -8.05
C ASN A 32 -3.57 7.44 -8.72
N ILE A 33 -3.42 6.11 -8.71
CA ILE A 33 -2.32 5.42 -9.38
C ILE A 33 -2.57 5.54 -10.88
N LEU A 34 -1.62 6.08 -11.64
CA LEU A 34 -1.71 6.05 -13.09
C LEU A 34 -1.53 4.60 -13.55
N TYR A 35 -2.50 4.08 -14.29
CA TYR A 35 -2.51 2.69 -14.71
C TYR A 35 -2.75 2.60 -16.21
N GLU A 36 -1.89 1.86 -16.90
CA GLU A 36 -2.01 1.55 -18.31
C GLU A 36 -1.71 0.08 -18.53
N THR A 37 -2.54 -0.60 -19.32
CA THR A 37 -2.32 -1.99 -19.67
C THR A 37 -2.85 -2.30 -21.07
N GLY A 38 -2.29 -3.35 -21.67
CA GLY A 38 -2.75 -3.92 -22.92
C GLY A 38 -3.09 -5.40 -22.71
N VAL A 39 -4.15 -5.86 -23.34
CA VAL A 39 -4.58 -7.26 -23.30
C VAL A 39 -4.84 -7.79 -24.69
N SER A 40 -4.53 -9.06 -24.90
CA SER A 40 -4.79 -9.74 -26.16
C SER A 40 -6.28 -10.12 -26.28
N ALA A 41 -6.76 -10.36 -27.50
CA ALA A 41 -8.07 -10.93 -27.71
C ALA A 41 -8.17 -12.28 -26.98
N GLY A 42 -9.23 -12.46 -26.21
CA GLY A 42 -9.42 -13.62 -25.34
C GLY A 42 -8.96 -13.41 -23.89
N GLU A 43 -8.18 -12.37 -23.60
CA GLU A 43 -7.62 -12.10 -22.26
C GLU A 43 -8.45 -11.09 -21.47
N SER A 44 -8.34 -11.17 -20.14
CA SER A 44 -8.92 -10.20 -19.22
C SER A 44 -7.93 -9.12 -18.85
N ILE A 45 -8.42 -7.90 -18.61
CA ILE A 45 -7.66 -6.87 -17.92
C ILE A 45 -7.18 -7.45 -16.58
N PRO A 46 -5.87 -7.37 -16.26
CA PRO A 46 -5.31 -8.03 -15.09
C PRO A 46 -6.09 -7.74 -13.81
N GLY A 47 -6.44 -8.79 -13.08
CA GLY A 47 -7.19 -8.68 -11.82
C GLY A 47 -8.68 -8.42 -11.99
N THR A 48 -9.26 -8.58 -13.18
CA THR A 48 -10.69 -8.32 -13.42
C THR A 48 -11.33 -9.39 -14.30
N GLU A 49 -12.66 -9.42 -14.33
CA GLU A 49 -13.43 -10.18 -15.34
C GLU A 49 -13.64 -9.42 -16.66
N LEU A 50 -13.07 -8.22 -16.83
CA LEU A 50 -13.21 -7.44 -18.06
C LEU A 50 -12.39 -8.08 -19.18
N LYS A 51 -13.05 -8.84 -20.06
CA LYS A 51 -12.38 -9.61 -21.12
C LYS A 51 -12.51 -8.95 -22.48
N TYR A 52 -11.38 -8.72 -23.14
CA TYR A 52 -11.39 -8.30 -24.54
C TYR A 52 -11.67 -9.51 -25.42
N VAL A 53 -12.70 -9.44 -26.26
CA VAL A 53 -13.13 -10.55 -27.13
C VAL A 53 -12.48 -10.46 -28.50
N GLY A 54 -12.33 -9.24 -29.02
CA GLY A 54 -11.84 -8.98 -30.37
C GLY A 54 -12.53 -7.78 -31.01
N LEU A 55 -12.42 -7.64 -32.33
CA LEU A 55 -13.04 -6.57 -33.10
C LEU A 55 -14.29 -7.07 -33.82
N ALA A 56 -15.40 -6.34 -33.72
CA ALA A 56 -16.58 -6.56 -34.55
C ALA A 56 -17.21 -5.22 -34.91
N ASP A 57 -17.61 -5.06 -36.17
CA ASP A 57 -18.20 -3.83 -36.72
C ASP A 57 -17.37 -2.56 -36.42
N GLY A 58 -16.04 -2.69 -36.46
CA GLY A 58 -15.11 -1.58 -36.18
C GLY A 58 -15.05 -1.15 -34.70
N ARG A 59 -15.66 -1.92 -33.79
CA ARG A 59 -15.69 -1.64 -32.35
C ARG A 59 -15.06 -2.77 -31.55
N ALA A 60 -14.33 -2.41 -30.49
CA ALA A 60 -13.81 -3.37 -29.55
C ALA A 60 -14.95 -4.05 -28.83
N GLN A 61 -14.98 -5.37 -28.85
CA GLN A 61 -15.96 -6.17 -28.11
C GLN A 61 -15.36 -6.55 -26.77
N VAL A 62 -16.01 -6.17 -25.68
CA VAL A 62 -15.57 -6.45 -24.31
C VAL A 62 -16.68 -7.15 -23.55
N LEU A 63 -16.37 -8.23 -22.85
CA LEU A 63 -17.27 -8.85 -21.88
C LEU A 63 -17.17 -8.10 -20.56
N ILE A 64 -18.30 -7.58 -20.11
CA ILE A 64 -18.45 -6.90 -18.83
C ILE A 64 -19.56 -7.64 -18.07
N LYS A 65 -19.23 -8.26 -16.93
CA LYS A 65 -20.18 -9.08 -16.17
C LYS A 65 -20.87 -10.15 -17.05
N GLY A 66 -20.10 -10.76 -17.95
CA GLY A 66 -20.59 -11.78 -18.89
C GLY A 66 -21.43 -11.25 -20.05
N GLN A 67 -21.68 -9.94 -20.15
CA GLN A 67 -22.42 -9.33 -21.25
C GLN A 67 -21.47 -8.68 -22.25
N GLN A 68 -21.72 -8.90 -23.53
CA GLN A 68 -20.93 -8.29 -24.60
C GLN A 68 -21.29 -6.81 -24.75
N ALA A 69 -20.27 -5.95 -24.71
CA ALA A 69 -20.39 -4.52 -24.89
C ALA A 69 -19.42 -4.05 -26.00
N ALA A 70 -19.95 -3.33 -26.98
CA ALA A 70 -19.16 -2.68 -28.00
C ALA A 70 -18.57 -1.37 -27.47
N LYS A 71 -17.28 -1.14 -27.68
CA LYS A 71 -16.51 0.00 -27.17
C LYS A 71 -15.76 0.71 -28.30
N GLN A 72 -15.68 2.02 -28.20
CA GLN A 72 -14.91 2.90 -29.06
C GLN A 72 -13.74 3.54 -28.28
N LYS A 73 -12.80 4.14 -29.01
CA LYS A 73 -11.72 4.92 -28.40
C LYS A 73 -12.31 6.04 -27.53
N GLY A 74 -11.81 6.17 -26.30
CA GLY A 74 -12.27 7.12 -25.31
C GLY A 74 -13.39 6.60 -24.41
N ASP A 75 -14.06 5.50 -24.76
CA ASP A 75 -15.11 4.92 -23.92
C ASP A 75 -14.55 4.40 -22.60
N SER A 76 -15.37 4.45 -21.56
CA SER A 76 -15.00 3.99 -20.23
C SER A 76 -15.01 2.47 -20.11
N LEU A 77 -14.07 1.98 -19.32
CA LEU A 77 -14.00 0.63 -18.79
C LEU A 77 -13.69 0.76 -17.30
N SER A 78 -14.74 0.68 -16.48
CA SER A 78 -14.62 0.80 -15.04
C SER A 78 -14.87 -0.56 -14.39
N TRP A 79 -14.12 -0.84 -13.34
CA TRP A 79 -14.23 -2.06 -12.57
C TRP A 79 -14.02 -1.79 -11.09
N LYS A 80 -14.71 -2.55 -10.25
CA LYS A 80 -14.52 -2.53 -8.80
C LYS A 80 -14.84 -3.90 -8.25
N GLY A 81 -13.93 -4.45 -7.47
CA GLY A 81 -14.09 -5.75 -6.83
C GLY A 81 -12.86 -6.13 -6.01
N SER A 82 -12.90 -7.33 -5.46
CA SER A 82 -11.79 -7.91 -4.72
C SER A 82 -10.95 -8.76 -5.66
N VAL A 83 -9.64 -8.51 -5.70
CA VAL A 83 -8.67 -9.36 -6.44
C VAL A 83 -8.11 -10.48 -5.57
N ARG A 84 -8.25 -10.31 -4.24
CA ARG A 84 -7.99 -11.27 -3.17
C ARG A 84 -8.93 -10.93 -2.01
N ASP A 85 -9.10 -11.83 -1.05
CA ASP A 85 -9.93 -11.58 0.14
C ASP A 85 -9.50 -10.35 0.97
N ASP A 86 -8.22 -10.00 0.90
CA ASP A 86 -7.59 -8.89 1.62
C ASP A 86 -7.34 -7.65 0.74
N VAL A 87 -7.59 -7.73 -0.57
CA VAL A 87 -7.26 -6.66 -1.51
C VAL A 87 -8.44 -6.31 -2.42
N ASP A 88 -8.92 -5.08 -2.28
CA ASP A 88 -9.87 -4.49 -3.21
C ASP A 88 -9.15 -3.64 -4.24
N LEU A 89 -9.62 -3.71 -5.48
CA LEU A 89 -9.13 -2.93 -6.60
C LEU A 89 -10.29 -2.17 -7.25
N GLU A 90 -10.05 -0.91 -7.55
CA GLU A 90 -10.94 -0.08 -8.36
C GLU A 90 -10.16 0.42 -9.58
N LEU A 91 -10.69 0.22 -10.77
CA LEU A 91 -10.14 0.70 -12.03
C LEU A 91 -11.12 1.69 -12.67
N ALA A 92 -10.63 2.84 -13.08
CA ALA A 92 -11.36 3.82 -13.88
C ALA A 92 -10.58 4.08 -15.18
N LEU A 93 -10.81 3.24 -16.18
CA LEU A 93 -10.03 3.24 -17.42
C LEU A 93 -10.83 3.81 -18.59
N ARG A 94 -10.10 4.18 -19.63
CA ARG A 94 -10.61 4.50 -20.95
C ARG A 94 -9.87 3.72 -22.01
N VAL A 95 -10.58 3.37 -23.07
CA VAL A 95 -10.00 2.75 -24.27
C VAL A 95 -9.09 3.76 -24.97
N LEU A 96 -7.79 3.45 -25.08
CA LEU A 96 -6.84 4.28 -25.81
C LEU A 96 -6.84 3.97 -27.30
N TRP A 97 -6.77 2.67 -27.63
CA TRP A 97 -6.84 2.14 -28.98
C TRP A 97 -7.08 0.62 -28.91
N TYR A 98 -7.46 0.04 -30.05
CA TYR A 98 -7.67 -1.40 -30.19
C TYR A 98 -7.45 -1.83 -31.65
N THR A 99 -7.13 -3.11 -31.84
CA THR A 99 -7.05 -3.80 -33.14
C THR A 99 -8.04 -4.97 -33.14
N GLU A 100 -7.79 -6.03 -33.90
CA GLU A 100 -8.47 -7.33 -33.76
C GLU A 100 -7.87 -8.14 -32.60
N ASP A 101 -6.56 -8.00 -32.38
CA ASP A 101 -5.80 -8.83 -31.45
C ASP A 101 -5.51 -8.15 -30.11
N THR A 102 -5.65 -6.83 -30.00
CA THR A 102 -5.20 -6.08 -28.81
C THR A 102 -6.17 -4.98 -28.41
N LEU A 103 -6.37 -4.82 -27.11
CA LEU A 103 -7.02 -3.67 -26.50
C LEU A 103 -6.02 -2.97 -25.56
N ARG A 104 -5.82 -1.66 -25.75
CA ARG A 104 -5.02 -0.83 -24.83
C ARG A 104 -5.93 0.12 -24.07
N VAL A 105 -5.76 0.16 -22.76
CA VAL A 105 -6.53 1.00 -21.85
C VAL A 105 -5.62 1.76 -20.90
N ALA A 106 -6.05 2.94 -20.48
CA ALA A 106 -5.37 3.69 -19.43
C ALA A 106 -6.35 4.52 -18.59
N GLY A 107 -5.94 4.85 -17.37
CA GLY A 107 -6.70 5.68 -16.46
C GLY A 107 -6.11 5.61 -15.06
N THR A 108 -6.97 5.48 -14.06
CA THR A 108 -6.53 5.39 -12.67
C THR A 108 -6.88 4.05 -12.04
N ALA A 109 -6.04 3.64 -11.08
CA ALA A 109 -6.30 2.55 -10.17
C ALA A 109 -6.36 3.06 -8.72
N LYS A 110 -7.11 2.34 -7.89
CA LYS A 110 -7.06 2.42 -6.44
C LYS A 110 -6.94 1.01 -5.89
N VAL A 111 -5.92 0.77 -5.07
CA VAL A 111 -5.69 -0.50 -4.36
C VAL A 111 -5.95 -0.27 -2.88
N THR A 112 -6.73 -1.14 -2.26
CA THR A 112 -7.02 -1.09 -0.82
C THR A 112 -6.65 -2.43 -0.20
N VAL A 113 -5.72 -2.41 0.76
CA VAL A 113 -5.23 -3.59 1.48
C VAL A 113 -5.80 -3.58 2.89
N ARG A 114 -6.51 -4.63 3.27
CA ARG A 114 -7.11 -4.81 4.60
C ARG A 114 -6.15 -5.50 5.55
N ASN A 115 -6.21 -5.12 6.82
CA ASN A 115 -5.45 -5.71 7.93
C ASN A 115 -3.95 -5.91 7.61
N PRO A 116 -3.24 -4.85 7.19
CA PRO A 116 -1.82 -4.95 6.88
C PRO A 116 -1.03 -5.44 8.10
N ASN A 117 -0.07 -6.34 7.87
CA ASN A 117 0.89 -6.82 8.84
C ASN A 117 2.30 -6.81 8.23
N PRO A 118 2.97 -5.65 8.20
CA PRO A 118 4.24 -5.47 7.50
C PRO A 118 5.39 -6.27 8.10
N VAL A 119 6.13 -6.94 7.22
CA VAL A 119 7.38 -7.64 7.53
C VAL A 119 8.39 -7.37 6.43
N LYS A 120 9.70 -7.32 6.77
CA LYS A 120 10.75 -7.25 5.75
C LYS A 120 10.71 -8.55 4.92
N ALA A 121 10.69 -8.41 3.60
CA ALA A 121 10.66 -9.51 2.65
C ALA A 121 11.19 -9.03 1.30
N GLU A 122 11.70 -9.96 0.48
CA GLU A 122 12.06 -9.67 -0.90
C GLU A 122 10.79 -9.59 -1.78
N ILE A 123 10.80 -8.66 -2.73
CA ILE A 123 9.68 -8.46 -3.66
C ILE A 123 9.82 -9.43 -4.83
N PRO A 124 8.78 -10.21 -5.18
CA PRO A 124 8.84 -11.11 -6.32
C PRO A 124 8.93 -10.32 -7.64
N GLU A 125 9.85 -10.71 -8.52
CA GLU A 125 10.06 -10.05 -9.82
C GLU A 125 8.84 -10.22 -10.77
N ASP A 126 8.14 -11.35 -10.67
CA ASP A 126 7.12 -11.77 -11.63
C ASP A 126 5.67 -11.64 -11.12
N ALA A 127 5.38 -10.69 -10.23
CA ALA A 127 4.00 -10.51 -9.79
C ALA A 127 3.10 -10.03 -10.95
N PRO A 128 1.98 -10.72 -11.23
CA PRO A 128 1.15 -10.41 -12.41
C PRO A 128 0.36 -9.10 -12.25
N LEU A 129 0.19 -8.62 -11.01
CA LEU A 129 -0.38 -7.32 -10.72
C LEU A 129 0.69 -6.44 -10.09
N HIS A 130 1.04 -5.37 -10.80
CA HIS A 130 1.97 -4.35 -10.35
C HIS A 130 1.36 -2.96 -10.55
N PHE A 131 1.32 -2.19 -9.46
CA PHE A 131 0.82 -0.83 -9.42
C PHE A 131 1.95 0.09 -8.99
N ALA A 132 2.47 0.87 -9.94
CA ALA A 132 3.64 1.71 -9.72
C ALA A 132 3.27 3.17 -9.45
N ASN A 133 4.11 3.85 -8.68
CA ASN A 133 4.10 5.28 -8.43
C ASN A 133 2.79 5.80 -7.83
N ALA A 134 2.16 5.02 -6.95
CA ALA A 134 1.02 5.50 -6.19
C ALA A 134 1.44 6.69 -5.32
N PRO A 135 0.88 7.90 -5.50
CA PRO A 135 1.27 9.05 -4.71
C PRO A 135 0.82 8.89 -3.26
N VAL A 136 1.73 9.12 -2.32
CA VAL A 136 1.45 9.00 -0.88
C VAL A 136 1.95 10.22 -0.12
N VAL A 137 1.19 10.59 0.90
CA VAL A 137 1.58 11.58 1.92
C VAL A 137 1.15 11.03 3.26
N TYR A 138 2.08 11.00 4.21
CA TYR A 138 1.82 10.53 5.57
C TYR A 138 2.19 11.61 6.57
N THR A 139 1.36 11.75 7.61
CA THR A 139 1.71 12.47 8.84
C THR A 139 1.73 11.45 9.95
N VAL A 140 2.93 11.15 10.43
CA VAL A 140 3.20 10.10 11.43
C VAL A 140 3.44 10.79 12.77
N LYS A 141 2.71 10.39 13.81
CA LYS A 141 2.94 10.92 15.15
C LYS A 141 4.11 10.20 15.80
N ARG A 142 4.73 10.85 16.78
CA ARG A 142 5.76 10.20 17.59
C ARG A 142 5.19 8.93 18.25
N GLY A 143 5.92 7.83 18.15
CA GLY A 143 5.54 6.50 18.63
C GLY A 143 4.66 5.69 17.66
N ASP A 144 4.28 6.27 16.51
CA ASP A 144 3.54 5.56 15.47
C ASP A 144 4.47 5.03 14.37
N TYR A 145 4.00 3.99 13.69
CA TYR A 145 4.67 3.44 12.50
C TYR A 145 4.31 4.21 11.24
N ILE A 146 5.27 4.34 10.31
CA ILE A 146 4.99 4.80 8.95
C ILE A 146 4.05 3.77 8.29
N PRO A 147 2.90 4.18 7.74
CA PRO A 147 1.88 3.26 7.22
C PRO A 147 2.45 2.25 6.22
N GLY A 148 2.13 0.96 6.44
CA GLY A 148 2.60 -0.14 5.59
C GLY A 148 4.04 -0.56 5.81
N THR A 149 4.71 -0.09 6.87
CA THR A 149 6.11 -0.44 7.14
C THR A 149 6.32 -0.88 8.58
N THR A 150 7.54 -1.33 8.88
CA THR A 150 8.05 -1.59 10.23
C THR A 150 8.81 -0.39 10.82
N LEU A 151 8.80 0.77 10.15
CA LEU A 151 9.56 1.94 10.54
C LEU A 151 8.77 2.80 11.52
N GLU A 152 9.35 3.14 12.67
CA GLU A 152 8.69 3.90 13.73
C GLU A 152 9.27 5.32 13.83
N TYR A 153 8.42 6.34 14.02
CA TYR A 153 8.91 7.68 14.33
C TYR A 153 9.17 7.84 15.83
N LEU A 154 10.45 7.79 16.24
CA LEU A 154 10.82 7.73 17.66
C LEU A 154 10.87 9.09 18.34
N GLU A 155 11.60 10.04 17.76
CA GLU A 155 11.83 11.36 18.36
C GLU A 155 12.34 12.36 17.33
N ARG A 156 12.29 13.64 17.70
CA ARG A 156 13.00 14.73 17.02
C ARG A 156 14.27 15.06 17.80
N SER A 157 15.37 15.30 17.10
CA SER A 157 16.60 15.92 17.62
C SER A 157 16.91 17.18 16.84
N GLU A 158 16.83 18.37 17.45
CA GLU A 158 17.05 19.68 16.80
C GLU A 158 16.28 19.89 15.48
N GLU A 159 16.81 19.43 14.34
CA GLU A 159 16.24 19.51 12.99
C GLU A 159 16.09 18.14 12.30
N GLU A 160 16.31 17.05 13.02
CA GLU A 160 16.31 15.67 12.52
C GLU A 160 15.16 14.87 13.13
N ALA A 161 14.57 14.00 12.32
CA ALA A 161 13.70 12.93 12.78
C ALA A 161 14.52 11.66 12.98
N LYS A 162 14.32 10.99 14.10
CA LYS A 162 14.91 9.67 14.35
C LYS A 162 13.90 8.58 14.05
N LEU A 163 14.27 7.63 13.20
CA LEU A 163 13.45 6.49 12.86
C LEU A 163 13.97 5.20 13.50
N GLY A 164 13.05 4.38 14.02
CA GLY A 164 13.30 3.00 14.43
C GLY A 164 13.11 2.03 13.27
N GLY A 165 13.71 0.83 13.36
CA GLY A 165 13.57 -0.23 12.35
C GLY A 165 14.38 -0.04 11.06
N VAL A 166 15.15 1.06 10.98
CA VAL A 166 16.10 1.34 9.90
C VAL A 166 17.40 0.58 10.10
N ASP A 167 18.03 0.16 9.00
CA ASP A 167 19.36 -0.41 9.01
C ASP A 167 20.39 0.72 8.92
N GLY A 168 21.30 0.82 9.89
CA GLY A 168 22.37 1.84 9.90
C GLY A 168 21.97 3.15 10.58
N TYR A 169 22.23 4.29 9.93
CA TYR A 169 22.13 5.62 10.54
C TYR A 169 20.66 6.09 10.66
N PRO A 170 20.16 6.41 11.87
CA PRO A 170 18.71 6.56 12.09
C PRO A 170 18.18 8.00 12.03
N TYR A 171 19.01 9.00 11.77
CA TYR A 171 18.61 10.41 11.77
C TYR A 171 18.41 10.93 10.34
N PHE A 172 17.28 11.58 10.11
CA PHE A 172 16.84 12.07 8.80
C PHE A 172 16.44 13.54 8.88
N LYS A 173 17.01 14.37 8.01
CA LYS A 173 16.66 15.77 7.82
C LYS A 173 15.56 15.93 6.78
N THR A 174 14.93 17.11 6.76
CA THR A 174 14.08 17.52 5.65
C THR A 174 14.78 17.33 4.31
N GLY A 175 14.10 16.63 3.38
CA GLY A 175 14.61 16.28 2.06
C GLY A 175 15.25 14.90 1.98
N ASP A 176 15.64 14.29 3.10
CA ASP A 176 16.24 12.96 3.12
C ASP A 176 15.24 11.90 2.68
N SER A 177 15.77 10.85 2.05
CA SER A 177 14.96 9.74 1.53
C SER A 177 14.81 8.65 2.59
N VAL A 178 13.58 8.17 2.74
CA VAL A 178 13.23 7.01 3.57
C VAL A 178 12.66 5.96 2.63
N VAL A 179 13.37 4.83 2.53
CA VAL A 179 13.01 3.71 1.66
C VAL A 179 12.71 2.49 2.53
N TRP A 180 11.67 1.76 2.16
CA TRP A 180 11.33 0.50 2.81
C TRP A 180 10.78 -0.48 1.78
N GLU A 181 11.14 -1.76 1.94
CA GLU A 181 10.66 -2.85 1.11
C GLU A 181 10.23 -4.03 1.99
N GLY A 182 9.13 -4.66 1.62
CA GLY A 182 8.65 -5.83 2.32
C GLY A 182 7.27 -6.28 1.90
N GLN A 183 6.75 -7.20 2.67
CA GLN A 183 5.42 -7.76 2.51
C GLN A 183 4.48 -7.08 3.51
N ILE A 184 3.32 -6.59 3.07
CA ILE A 184 2.32 -5.93 3.93
C ILE A 184 1.11 -6.80 4.22
N HIS A 185 0.92 -7.86 3.44
CA HIS A 185 -0.01 -8.96 3.73
C HIS A 185 0.44 -10.19 2.91
N ASP A 186 -0.04 -11.39 3.23
CA ASP A 186 0.30 -12.56 2.44
C ASP A 186 -0.06 -12.39 0.95
N GLY A 187 0.93 -12.56 0.07
CA GLY A 187 0.82 -12.27 -1.37
C GLY A 187 0.79 -10.79 -1.78
N VAL A 188 1.00 -9.84 -0.86
CA VAL A 188 0.96 -8.39 -1.14
C VAL A 188 2.24 -7.71 -0.65
N TYR A 189 2.98 -7.13 -1.58
CA TYR A 189 4.28 -6.51 -1.34
C TYR A 189 4.23 -5.01 -1.60
N LEU A 190 5.04 -4.27 -0.84
CA LEU A 190 5.16 -2.82 -0.91
C LEU A 190 6.63 -2.43 -0.99
N GLN A 191 6.93 -1.56 -1.93
CA GLN A 191 8.12 -0.71 -1.91
C GLN A 191 7.66 0.72 -1.66
N LEU A 192 8.16 1.33 -0.61
CA LEU A 192 7.89 2.72 -0.25
C LEU A 192 9.14 3.56 -0.50
N ASN A 193 8.98 4.65 -1.25
CA ASN A 193 10.03 5.64 -1.46
C ASN A 193 9.46 7.02 -1.16
N VAL A 194 9.77 7.54 0.02
CA VAL A 194 9.27 8.83 0.50
C VAL A 194 10.43 9.73 0.93
N ARG A 195 10.18 11.03 0.98
CA ARG A 195 11.11 12.01 1.54
C ARG A 195 10.52 12.68 2.75
N VAL A 196 11.39 13.04 3.69
CA VAL A 196 11.03 13.85 4.84
C VAL A 196 10.64 15.25 4.37
N GLY A 197 9.41 15.65 4.66
CA GLY A 197 8.87 16.96 4.33
C GLY A 197 8.99 17.94 5.49
N VAL A 198 8.16 17.75 6.51
CA VAL A 198 8.11 18.64 7.68
C VAL A 198 8.29 17.82 8.94
N ILE A 199 9.22 18.23 9.79
CA ILE A 199 9.45 17.68 11.12
C ILE A 199 8.92 18.71 12.11
N THR A 200 8.06 18.29 13.04
CA THR A 200 7.60 19.08 14.19
C THR A 200 8.01 18.39 15.49
N GLU A 201 7.63 18.92 16.65
CA GLU A 201 7.86 18.22 17.92
C GLU A 201 7.09 16.90 17.99
N GLY A 202 5.87 16.84 17.45
CA GLY A 202 4.98 15.68 17.60
C GLY A 202 4.79 14.85 16.34
N THR A 203 5.18 15.36 15.17
CA THR A 203 4.87 14.74 13.88
C THR A 203 6.00 14.78 12.87
N LEU A 204 6.04 13.75 12.04
CA LEU A 204 6.87 13.63 10.85
C LEU A 204 5.96 13.55 9.62
N THR A 205 6.13 14.47 8.68
CA THR A 205 5.45 14.42 7.38
C THR A 205 6.36 13.81 6.33
N LEU A 206 5.85 12.85 5.58
CA LEU A 206 6.54 12.14 4.51
C LEU A 206 5.72 12.26 3.22
N ALA A 207 6.39 12.42 2.08
CA ALA A 207 5.73 12.45 0.78
C ALA A 207 6.56 11.73 -0.27
N GLY A 208 5.90 11.01 -1.18
CA GLY A 208 6.58 10.28 -2.25
C GLY A 208 5.65 9.28 -2.93
N THR A 209 6.18 8.09 -3.21
CA THR A 209 5.47 7.05 -3.94
C THR A 209 5.51 5.70 -3.25
N ALA A 210 4.48 4.90 -3.54
CA ALA A 210 4.40 3.48 -3.21
C ALA A 210 4.26 2.66 -4.50
N ASN A 211 4.97 1.54 -4.56
CA ASN A 211 4.78 0.51 -5.58
C ASN A 211 4.21 -0.74 -4.90
N LEU A 212 3.19 -1.35 -5.50
CA LEU A 212 2.54 -2.55 -4.98
C LEU A 212 2.62 -3.70 -5.95
N TRP A 213 2.98 -4.88 -5.43
CA TRP A 213 2.94 -6.14 -6.16
C TRP A 213 1.96 -7.08 -5.48
N ILE A 214 1.04 -7.65 -6.26
CA ILE A 214 -0.02 -8.53 -5.75
C ILE A 214 0.05 -9.85 -6.50
N LEU A 215 0.24 -10.93 -5.76
CA LEU A 215 0.11 -12.30 -6.26
C LEU A 215 -1.37 -12.69 -6.25
N PRO A 216 -1.92 -13.33 -7.28
CA PRO A 216 -3.28 -13.87 -7.25
C PRO A 216 -3.40 -14.95 -6.17
N GLN A 217 -4.63 -15.20 -5.70
CA GLN A 217 -4.91 -16.37 -4.86
C GLN A 217 -5.02 -17.64 -5.71
#